data_AF-A0A5C3QR07-F1
#
_entry.id   AF-A0A5C3QR07-F1
#
_cell.length_a   1.000
_cell.length_b   1.000
_cell.length_c   1.000
_cell.angle_alpha   90.00
_cell.angle_beta   90.00
_cell.angle_gamma   90.00
#
_symmetry.space_group_name_H-M   'P 1'
#
loop_
_entity.id
_entity.type
_entity.pdbx_description
1 polymer ?
#
loop_
_entity_poly.entity_id
_entity_poly.type
_entity_poly.pdbx_seq_one_letter_code
_entity_poly.pdbx_strand_id
1 'polypeptide(L)'
;MPAIDTTPVADSGSLAANVAGFGLFGLAARFGQLGIQKRPLLSNPVGHAISVGVFGFVGYWAYQWDQRAADLIADKREQIAERRKAQLARIGAQTSEQ
;
A
#
# COMPACT_ATOMS: atom_id res chain seq x y z
N MET A 1 1.89 16.33 -28.76
CA MET A 1 1.60 15.16 -27.91
C MET A 1 2.09 15.47 -26.50
N PRO A 2 1.26 15.38 -25.44
CA PRO A 2 1.74 15.58 -24.07
C PRO A 2 2.64 14.42 -23.64
N ALA A 3 3.82 14.74 -23.11
CA ALA A 3 4.70 13.78 -22.46
C ALA A 3 3.96 13.17 -21.27
N ILE A 4 3.81 11.85 -21.25
CA ILE A 4 3.29 11.15 -20.07
C ILE A 4 4.35 11.33 -18.98
N ASP A 5 3.96 12.02 -17.90
CA ASP A 5 4.78 12.14 -16.71
C ASP A 5 5.04 10.75 -16.13
N THR A 6 6.28 10.27 -16.25
CA THR A 6 6.74 9.01 -15.68
C THR A 6 7.33 9.21 -14.29
N THR A 7 7.00 10.30 -13.59
CA THR A 7 7.43 10.49 -12.20
C THR A 7 7.14 9.22 -11.40
N PRO A 8 8.12 8.77 -10.59
CA PRO A 8 7.94 7.59 -9.76
C PRO A 8 6.72 7.82 -8.86
N VAL A 9 5.74 6.93 -8.96
CA VAL A 9 4.57 6.96 -8.08
C VAL A 9 5.00 6.43 -6.71
N ALA A 10 4.91 7.34 -5.74
CA ALA A 10 4.74 7.15 -4.31
C ALA A 10 5.92 6.62 -3.48
N ASP A 11 6.35 7.48 -2.56
CA ASP A 11 6.57 7.24 -1.15
C ASP A 11 5.66 6.12 -0.59
N SER A 12 6.06 4.86 -0.83
CA SER A 12 5.43 3.66 -0.28
C SER A 12 5.30 3.86 1.23
N GLY A 13 4.05 3.92 1.71
CA GLY A 13 3.75 4.50 3.03
C GLY A 13 4.64 3.90 4.11
N SER A 14 5.31 4.76 4.90
CA SER A 14 6.29 4.33 5.89
C SER A 14 5.79 3.14 6.73
N LEU A 15 6.61 2.09 6.87
CA LEU A 15 6.31 0.93 7.70
C LEU A 15 5.88 1.35 9.11
N ALA A 16 6.62 2.29 9.71
CA ALA A 16 6.33 2.80 11.04
C ALA A 16 4.96 3.50 11.08
N ALA A 17 4.60 4.26 10.03
CA ALA A 17 3.30 4.91 9.94
C ALA A 17 2.16 3.89 9.82
N ASN A 18 2.33 2.83 9.03
CA ASN A 18 1.36 1.74 8.92
C ASN A 18 1.18 1.02 10.26
N VAL A 19 2.27 0.55 10.88
CA VAL A 19 2.20 -0.16 12.17
C VAL A 19 1.63 0.74 13.27
N ALA A 20 2.06 1.99 13.36
CA ALA A 20 1.54 2.93 14.35
C ALA A 20 0.07 3.29 14.10
N GLY A 21 -0.32 3.57 12.85
CA GLY A 21 -1.69 3.91 12.49
C GLY A 21 -2.67 2.78 12.82
N PHE A 22 -2.34 1.54 12.41
CA PHE A 22 -3.16 0.39 12.77
C PHE A 22 -3.09 0.08 14.27
N GLY A 23 -1.93 0.19 14.91
CA GLY A 23 -1.80 0.01 16.37
C GLY A 23 -2.68 0.97 17.16
N LEU A 24 -2.70 2.26 16.79
CA LEU A 24 -3.58 3.27 17.37
C LEU A 24 -5.06 2.95 17.09
N PHE A 25 -5.39 2.46 15.90
CA PHE A 25 -6.74 1.99 15.60
C PHE A 25 -7.14 0.82 16.51
N GLY A 26 -6.26 -0.16 16.72
CA GLY A 26 -6.49 -1.25 17.66
C GLY A 26 -6.70 -0.80 19.10
N LEU A 27 -5.92 0.20 19.54
CA LEU A 27 -6.10 0.83 20.85
C LEU A 27 -7.45 1.53 20.96
N ALA A 28 -7.85 2.28 19.94
CA ALA A 28 -9.14 2.94 19.88
C ALA A 28 -10.30 1.92 19.88
N ALA A 29 -10.18 0.83 19.14
CA ALA A 29 -11.15 -0.27 19.16
C ALA A 29 -11.26 -0.89 20.56
N ARG A 30 -10.15 -1.06 21.27
CA ARG A 30 -10.13 -1.54 22.66
C ARG A 30 -10.83 -0.57 23.62
N PHE A 31 -10.59 0.74 23.49
CA PHE A 31 -11.31 1.75 24.25
C PHE A 31 -12.81 1.79 23.92
N GLY A 32 -13.17 1.66 22.64
CA GLY A 32 -14.56 1.56 22.21
C GLY A 32 -15.26 0.36 22.85
N GLN A 33 -14.62 -0.81 22.85
CA GLN A 33 -15.13 -2.00 23.54
C GLN A 33 -15.37 -1.75 25.04
N LEU A 34 -14.39 -1.16 25.75
CA LEU A 34 -14.52 -0.87 27.18
C LEU A 34 -15.60 0.17 27.48
N GLY A 35 -15.73 1.19 26.62
CA GLY A 35 -16.77 2.20 26.71
C GLY A 35 -18.17 1.61 26.58
N ILE A 36 -18.39 0.71 25.63
CA ILE A 36 -19.66 -0.01 25.45
C ILE A 36 -19.96 -0.88 26.69
N GLN A 37 -18.95 -1.53 27.25
CA GLN A 37 -19.10 -2.32 28.48
C GLN A 37 -19.23 -1.48 29.76
N LYS A 38 -19.22 -0.14 29.66
CA LYS A 38 -19.19 0.80 30.80
C LYS A 38 -18.06 0.50 31.79
N ARG A 39 -16.93 -0.01 31.30
CA ARG A 39 -15.74 -0.31 32.11
C ARG A 39 -14.74 0.84 32.03
N PRO A 40 -13.87 1.03 33.04
CA PRO A 40 -12.81 2.04 32.96
C PRO A 40 -11.92 1.83 31.73
N LEU A 41 -11.67 2.89 30.96
CA LEU A 41 -10.95 2.82 29.68
C LEU A 41 -9.53 2.29 29.82
N LEU A 42 -8.85 2.58 30.94
CA LEU A 42 -7.49 2.10 31.19
C LEU A 42 -7.44 0.76 31.93
N SER A 43 -8.59 0.08 32.05
CA SER A 43 -8.64 -1.23 32.71
C SER A 43 -7.97 -2.31 31.85
N ASN A 44 -7.17 -3.16 32.50
CA ASN A 44 -6.41 -4.24 31.85
C ASN A 44 -5.42 -3.72 30.78
N PRO A 45 -4.22 -3.23 31.20
CA PRO A 45 -3.20 -2.72 30.27
C PRO A 45 -2.69 -3.79 29.31
N VAL A 46 -2.68 -5.07 29.72
CA VAL A 46 -2.30 -6.19 28.85
C VAL A 46 -3.25 -6.30 27.65
N GLY A 47 -4.56 -6.12 27.87
CA GLY A 47 -5.54 -6.10 26.78
C GLY A 47 -5.30 -4.99 25.76
N HIS A 48 -4.81 -3.82 26.20
CA HIS A 48 -4.43 -2.72 25.31
C HIS A 48 -3.20 -3.07 24.49
N ALA A 49 -2.16 -3.63 25.14
CA ALA A 49 -0.96 -4.09 24.47
C ALA A 49 -1.25 -5.17 23.42
N ILE A 50 -2.14 -6.12 23.72
CA ILE A 50 -2.59 -7.14 22.77
C ILE A 50 -3.32 -6.50 21.58
N SER A 51 -4.26 -5.57 21.82
CA SER A 51 -4.95 -4.90 20.72
C SER A 51 -4.01 -4.10 19.83
N VAL A 52 -3.07 -3.34 20.41
CA VAL A 52 -2.02 -2.63 19.65
C VAL A 52 -1.17 -3.61 18.86
N GLY A 53 -0.75 -4.73 19.47
CA GLY A 53 0.07 -5.75 18.82
C GLY A 53 -0.63 -6.43 17.65
N VAL A 54 -1.89 -6.86 17.84
CA VAL A 54 -2.68 -7.54 16.80
C VAL A 54 -2.93 -6.61 15.62
N PHE A 55 -3.41 -5.38 15.88
CA PHE A 55 -3.67 -4.46 14.77
C PHE A 55 -2.37 -3.92 14.16
N GLY A 56 -1.33 -3.66 14.96
CA GLY A 56 -0.02 -3.30 14.44
C GLY A 56 0.56 -4.38 13.51
N PHE A 57 0.34 -5.66 13.83
CA PHE A 57 0.70 -6.78 12.94
C PHE A 57 -0.10 -6.76 11.62
N VAL A 58 -1.40 -6.44 11.67
CA VAL A 58 -2.20 -6.22 10.45
C VAL A 58 -1.62 -5.07 9.62
N GLY A 59 -1.21 -3.96 10.25
CA GLY A 59 -0.55 -2.85 9.57
C GLY A 59 0.78 -3.24 8.92
N TYR A 60 1.59 -4.07 9.59
CA TYR A 60 2.79 -4.64 9.00
C TYR A 60 2.47 -5.48 7.75
N TRP A 61 1.43 -6.31 7.82
CA TRP A 61 1.04 -7.14 6.68
C TRP A 61 0.52 -6.31 5.51
N ALA A 62 -0.26 -5.26 5.78
CA ALA A 62 -0.72 -4.30 4.78
C ALA A 62 0.46 -3.61 4.06
N TYR A 63 1.47 -3.18 4.82
CA TYR A 63 2.69 -2.62 4.25
C TYR A 63 3.39 -3.60 3.30
N GLN A 64 3.56 -4.87 3.70
CA GLN A 64 4.19 -5.88 2.85
C GLN A 64 3.40 -6.15 1.56
N TRP A 65 2.07 -6.07 1.64
CA TRP A 65 1.21 -6.19 0.47
C TRP A 65 1.38 -5.02 -0.50
N ASP A 66 1.46 -3.80 0.03
CA ASP A 66 1.66 -2.59 -0.77
C ASP A 66 2.99 -2.62 -1.52
N GLN A 67 4.08 -3.01 -0.84
CA GLN A 67 5.39 -3.21 -1.47
C GLN A 67 5.30 -4.20 -2.64
N ARG A 68 4.65 -5.34 -2.43
CA ARG A 68 4.50 -6.34 -3.49
C ARG A 68 3.63 -5.85 -4.65
N ALA A 69 2.57 -5.10 -4.37
CA ALA A 69 1.73 -4.50 -5.40
C ALA A 69 2.52 -3.48 -6.23
N ALA A 70 3.36 -2.66 -5.58
CA ALA A 70 4.21 -1.69 -6.25
C ALA A 70 5.18 -2.36 -7.25
N ASP A 71 5.83 -3.44 -6.84
CA ASP A 71 6.73 -4.22 -7.72
C ASP A 71 5.97 -4.76 -8.93
N LEU A 72 4.80 -5.39 -8.71
CA LEU A 72 3.99 -5.93 -9.81
C LEU A 72 3.53 -4.84 -10.79
N ILE A 73 3.20 -3.64 -10.30
CA ILE A 73 2.80 -2.52 -11.14
C ILE A 73 3.99 -2.00 -11.94
N ALA A 74 5.18 -1.92 -11.34
CA ALA A 74 6.40 -1.52 -12.02
C ALA A 74 6.73 -2.46 -13.19
N ASP A 75 6.72 -3.77 -12.96
CA ASP A 75 6.94 -4.79 -13.99
C ASP A 75 5.95 -4.67 -15.15
N LYS A 76 4.67 -4.45 -14.83
CA LYS A 76 3.63 -4.29 -15.85
C LYS A 76 3.81 -3.00 -16.66
N ARG A 77 4.24 -1.91 -16.02
CA ARG A 77 4.53 -0.65 -16.72
C ARG A 77 5.68 -0.82 -17.71
N GLU A 78 6.73 -1.54 -17.34
CA GLU A 78 7.85 -1.85 -18.24
C GLU A 78 7.38 -2.67 -19.46
N GLN A 79 6.64 -3.76 -19.22
CA GLN A 79 6.09 -4.59 -20.29
C GLN A 79 5.19 -3.80 -21.26
N ILE A 80 4.37 -2.87 -20.75
CA ILE A 80 3.52 -2.01 -21.59
C ILE A 80 4.38 -1.06 -22.42
N ALA A 81 5.45 -0.48 -21.84
CA ALA A 81 6.34 0.42 -22.55
C ALA A 81 7.08 -0.29 -23.70
N GLU A 82 7.59 -1.51 -23.47
CA GLU A 82 8.22 -2.34 -24.50
C GLU A 82 7.26 -2.67 -25.65
N ARG A 83 6.04 -3.11 -25.33
CA ARG A 83 5.01 -3.41 -26.34
C ARG A 83 4.68 -2.19 -27.18
N ARG A 84 4.59 -1.00 -26.58
CA ARG A 84 4.36 0.26 -27.31
C ARG A 84 5.52 0.59 -28.24
N LYS A 85 6.78 0.45 -27.80
CA LYS A 85 7.96 0.63 -28.65
C LYS A 85 7.95 -0.33 -29.85
N ALA A 86 7.64 -1.61 -29.60
CA ALA A 86 7.56 -2.63 -30.65
C ALA A 86 6.43 -2.34 -31.67
N GLN A 87 5.27 -1.86 -31.21
CA GLN A 87 4.18 -1.45 -32.10
C GLN A 87 4.57 -0.26 -32.99
N LEU A 88 5.23 0.76 -32.42
CA LEU A 88 5.70 1.91 -33.19
C LEU A 88 6.74 1.51 -34.25
N ALA A 89 7.68 0.62 -33.91
CA ALA A 89 8.66 0.10 -34.86
C ALA A 89 8.00 -0.66 -36.03
N ARG A 90 6.96 -1.48 -35.75
CA ARG A 90 6.20 -2.20 -36.78
C ARG A 90 5.44 -1.26 -37.71
N ILE A 91 4.78 -0.24 -37.15
CA ILE A 91 4.07 0.77 -37.96
C ILE A 91 5.05 1.53 -38.86
N GLY A 92 6.20 1.94 -38.31
CA GLY A 92 7.24 2.63 -39.09
C GLY A 92 7.79 1.78 -40.24
N ALA A 93 8.01 0.48 -40.02
CA ALA A 93 8.47 -0.44 -41.06
C ALA A 93 7.43 -0.64 -42.18
N GLN A 94 6.15 -0.71 -41.85
CA GLN A 94 5.06 -0.82 -42.84
C GLN A 94 4.88 0.46 -43.66
N THR A 95 5.15 1.63 -43.08
CA THR A 95 5.11 2.91 -43.81
C THR A 95 6.28 3.09 -44.76
N SER A 96 7.44 2.44 -44.52
CA SER A 96 8.60 2.51 -45.43
C SER A 96 8.53 1.57 -46.63
N GLU A 97 7.64 0.59 -46.63
CA GLU A 97 7.41 -0.34 -47.76
C GLU A 97 6.31 0.12 -48.72
N GLN A 98 5.61 1.22 -48.40
CA GLN A 98 4.64 1.90 -49.28
C GLN A 98 5.26 3.15 -49.90
#